data_AF-A0A364MXQ8-F1
#
_entry.id   AF-A0A364MXQ8-F1
#
_cell.length_a   1.000
_cell.length_b   1.000
_cell.length_c   1.000
_cell.angle_alpha   90.00
_cell.angle_beta   90.00
_cell.angle_gamma   90.00
#
_symmetry.space_group_name_H-M   'P 1'
#
loop_
_entity.id
_entity.type
_entity.pdbx_description
1 polymer ?
#
loop_
_entity_poly.entity_id
_entity_poly.type
_entity_poly.pdbx_seq_one_letter_code
_entity_poly.pdbx_strand_id
1 'polypeptide(L)'
;MERQSTMSLNASKNLAAPSWPAWNPNFPSAGSRDSALTNHGYQQATRLGQHFKALGLTFTHLFSSHLQRAAKTAGKIREAQSIPPTDDGPAKTVPDIVELPVLMEQDFGSMEGKKFHHRLPESKTSGKHHDRQEDKGTEGFVEVESKDNMARRADTFLDEHILPLFGEASKDGEPVVAIVSHGIFLSTLWTRILLRLPSKSVVLSPQLQEMARPSLKHLGGWSNTGFLELFFERTEVKNEGIIPHLTPAPEFSQSPAEMLAADEVLAKVELPESATKETTESSVSVPSNSTSHITRGWSTTILKINGKDHLQGLKRTGGGVGSSRHDTSQRRIETFFKRRKVE
;
A
#
# COMPACT_ATOMS: atom_id res chain seq x y z
N MET A 1 14.78 -46.33 27.62
CA MET A 1 15.92 -46.39 26.67
C MET A 1 15.36 -46.33 25.26
N GLU A 2 15.14 -45.11 24.77
CA GLU A 2 14.73 -44.82 23.40
C GLU A 2 15.94 -44.93 22.46
N ARG A 3 15.76 -45.56 21.31
CA ARG A 3 16.74 -45.52 20.22
C ARG A 3 16.47 -44.29 19.36
N GLN A 4 17.37 -43.31 19.47
CA GLN A 4 17.49 -42.17 18.58
C GLN A 4 17.88 -42.65 17.18
N SER A 5 17.17 -42.19 16.15
CA SER A 5 17.59 -42.27 14.76
C SER A 5 17.82 -40.84 14.26
N THR A 6 19.08 -40.52 14.02
CA THR A 6 19.58 -39.26 13.51
C THR A 6 19.42 -39.23 11.99
N MET A 7 18.58 -38.33 11.47
CA MET A 7 18.59 -37.97 10.05
C MET A 7 19.19 -36.58 9.87
N SER A 8 20.44 -36.58 9.39
CA SER A 8 21.10 -35.42 8.80
C SER A 8 20.55 -35.22 7.38
N LEU A 9 20.02 -34.03 7.08
CA LEU A 9 19.63 -33.63 5.74
C LEU A 9 20.14 -32.22 5.48
N ASN A 10 21.35 -32.17 4.90
CA ASN A 10 21.82 -31.05 4.11
C ASN A 10 20.84 -30.79 2.96
N ALA A 11 20.24 -29.62 2.92
CA ALA A 11 19.53 -29.13 1.75
C ALA A 11 19.72 -27.62 1.61
N SER A 12 20.84 -27.23 1.00
CA SER A 12 20.98 -25.95 0.30
C SER A 12 19.94 -25.90 -0.82
N LYS A 13 18.78 -25.31 -0.54
CA LYS A 13 17.78 -24.98 -1.56
C LYS A 13 17.87 -23.50 -1.88
N ASN A 14 18.29 -23.25 -3.12
CA ASN A 14 18.19 -21.99 -3.84
C ASN A 14 16.86 -21.28 -3.52
N LEU A 15 16.97 -20.06 -3.00
CA LEU A 15 15.87 -19.13 -2.81
C LEU A 15 15.27 -18.75 -4.17
N ALA A 16 14.19 -19.43 -4.55
CA ALA A 16 13.33 -18.96 -5.64
C ALA A 16 12.63 -17.66 -5.21
N ALA A 17 12.68 -16.64 -6.07
CA ALA A 17 11.97 -15.39 -5.86
C ALA A 17 10.46 -15.64 -5.69
N PRO A 18 9.77 -14.93 -4.78
CA PRO A 18 8.36 -15.20 -4.49
C PRO A 18 7.47 -14.91 -5.71
N SER A 19 6.61 -15.87 -6.03
CA SER A 19 5.59 -15.76 -7.07
C SER A 19 4.46 -14.82 -6.64
N TRP A 20 4.07 -13.92 -7.55
CA TRP A 20 2.93 -13.01 -7.40
C TRP A 20 1.61 -13.79 -7.38
N PRO A 21 0.49 -13.20 -6.87
CA PRO A 21 -0.81 -13.86 -6.89
C PRO A 21 -1.18 -14.20 -8.34
N ALA A 22 -1.78 -15.38 -8.53
CA ALA A 22 -2.08 -15.96 -9.84
C ALA A 22 -2.88 -14.98 -10.71
N TRP A 23 -2.20 -14.41 -11.71
CA TRP A 23 -2.77 -13.63 -12.78
C TRP A 23 -3.71 -14.50 -13.62
N ASN A 24 -4.91 -14.01 -13.96
CA ASN A 24 -5.78 -14.74 -14.89
C ASN A 24 -5.35 -14.44 -16.34
N PRO A 25 -4.76 -15.40 -17.07
CA PRO A 25 -4.20 -15.17 -18.40
C PRO A 25 -5.28 -14.90 -19.48
N ASN A 26 -6.55 -15.14 -19.17
CA ASN A 26 -7.65 -15.02 -20.14
C ASN A 26 -8.30 -13.63 -20.18
N PHE A 27 -7.94 -12.72 -19.26
CA PHE A 27 -8.45 -11.35 -19.28
C PHE A 27 -7.38 -10.38 -19.79
N PRO A 28 -7.68 -9.55 -20.80
CA PRO A 28 -6.76 -8.52 -21.23
C PRO A 28 -6.53 -7.53 -20.10
N SER A 29 -5.26 -7.26 -19.78
CA SER A 29 -4.88 -6.28 -18.76
C SER A 29 -5.34 -4.89 -19.20
N ALA A 30 -6.22 -4.29 -18.41
CA ALA A 30 -6.71 -2.94 -18.69
C ALA A 30 -5.65 -1.87 -18.38
N GLY A 31 -4.76 -2.09 -17.40
CA GLY A 31 -3.70 -1.14 -17.04
C GLY A 31 -4.22 0.28 -16.82
N SER A 32 -3.55 1.25 -17.44
CA SER A 32 -3.89 2.66 -17.50
C SER A 32 -5.10 2.98 -18.41
N ARG A 33 -5.60 2.04 -19.23
CA ARG A 33 -6.80 2.28 -20.07
C ARG A 33 -7.99 2.68 -19.21
N ASP A 34 -8.65 3.75 -19.64
CA ASP A 34 -9.83 4.30 -18.99
C ASP A 34 -11.12 3.50 -19.30
N SER A 35 -11.13 2.26 -18.79
CA SER A 35 -12.26 1.35 -18.91
C SER A 35 -13.36 1.68 -17.90
N ALA A 36 -14.61 1.66 -18.38
CA ALA A 36 -15.79 1.81 -17.54
C ALA A 36 -16.07 0.53 -16.73
N LEU A 37 -16.85 0.67 -15.65
CA LEU A 37 -17.42 -0.48 -14.94
C LEU A 37 -18.34 -1.29 -15.86
N THR A 38 -18.35 -2.61 -15.67
CA THR A 38 -19.41 -3.46 -16.20
C THR A 38 -20.69 -3.31 -15.35
N ASN A 39 -21.82 -3.81 -15.84
CA ASN A 39 -23.06 -3.87 -15.03
C ASN A 39 -22.85 -4.62 -13.71
N HIS A 40 -22.11 -5.74 -13.74
CA HIS A 40 -21.75 -6.45 -12.51
C HIS A 40 -20.85 -5.61 -11.60
N GLY A 41 -19.82 -4.96 -12.15
CA GLY A 41 -18.93 -4.08 -11.39
C GLY A 41 -19.68 -2.93 -10.71
N TYR A 42 -20.66 -2.35 -11.40
CA TYR A 42 -21.52 -1.31 -10.85
C TYR A 42 -22.38 -1.81 -9.67
N GLN A 43 -22.95 -3.01 -9.78
CA GLN A 43 -23.68 -3.64 -8.68
C GLN A 43 -22.77 -3.94 -7.48
N GLN A 44 -21.56 -4.42 -7.73
CA GLN A 44 -20.55 -4.64 -6.69
C GLN A 44 -20.22 -3.33 -5.95
N ALA A 45 -19.95 -2.25 -6.69
CA ALA A 45 -19.64 -0.94 -6.12
C ALA A 45 -20.82 -0.36 -5.31
N THR A 46 -22.05 -0.53 -5.81
CA THR A 46 -23.26 -0.09 -5.10
C THR A 46 -23.40 -0.83 -3.77
N ARG A 47 -23.24 -2.16 -3.77
CA ARG A 47 -23.30 -2.95 -2.52
C ARG A 47 -22.16 -2.62 -1.56
N LEU A 48 -20.97 -2.31 -2.07
CA LEU A 48 -19.84 -1.89 -1.24
C LEU A 48 -20.17 -0.61 -0.47
N GLY A 49 -20.69 0.41 -1.16
CA GLY A 49 -21.11 1.67 -0.51
C GLY A 49 -22.19 1.44 0.55
N GLN A 50 -23.21 0.65 0.23
CA GLN A 50 -24.28 0.30 1.19
C GLN A 50 -23.75 -0.48 2.40
N HIS A 51 -22.79 -1.39 2.18
CA HIS A 51 -22.17 -2.15 3.24
C HIS A 51 -21.38 -1.26 4.20
N PHE A 52 -20.57 -0.35 3.70
CA PHE A 52 -19.85 0.61 4.55
C PHE A 52 -20.81 1.52 5.34
N LYS A 53 -21.92 1.95 4.73
CA LYS A 53 -22.97 2.67 5.45
C LYS A 53 -23.57 1.82 6.59
N ALA A 54 -23.86 0.54 6.32
CA ALA A 54 -24.43 -0.38 7.30
C ALA A 54 -23.47 -0.69 8.46
N LEU A 55 -22.16 -0.63 8.22
CA LEU A 55 -21.14 -0.71 9.28
C LEU A 55 -21.02 0.58 10.10
N GLY A 56 -21.75 1.65 9.75
CA GLY A 56 -21.69 2.94 10.44
C GLY A 56 -20.46 3.79 10.06
N LEU A 57 -19.69 3.39 9.05
CA LEU A 57 -18.50 4.13 8.63
C LEU A 57 -18.91 5.47 8.02
N THR A 58 -18.28 6.55 8.51
CA THR A 58 -18.43 7.90 7.98
C THR A 58 -17.08 8.37 7.47
N PHE A 59 -16.88 8.35 6.15
CA PHE A 59 -15.62 8.78 5.57
C PHE A 59 -15.44 10.30 5.72
N THR A 60 -14.27 10.69 6.16
CA THR A 60 -13.78 12.08 6.22
C THR A 60 -12.98 12.44 4.97
N HIS A 61 -12.30 11.45 4.39
CA HIS A 61 -11.47 11.59 3.20
C HIS A 61 -11.76 10.46 2.23
N LEU A 62 -11.85 10.79 0.94
CA LEU A 62 -12.19 9.82 -0.10
C LEU A 62 -11.31 10.06 -1.33
N PHE A 63 -10.26 9.26 -1.45
CA PHE A 63 -9.30 9.31 -2.55
C PHE A 63 -9.61 8.24 -3.59
N SER A 64 -9.45 8.58 -4.87
CA SER A 64 -9.63 7.62 -5.95
C SER A 64 -8.61 7.79 -7.06
N SER A 65 -8.28 6.70 -7.75
CA SER A 65 -7.70 6.82 -9.08
C SER A 65 -8.65 7.55 -10.02
N HIS A 66 -8.12 8.47 -10.82
CA HIS A 66 -8.86 9.17 -11.88
C HIS A 66 -9.50 8.24 -12.94
N LEU A 67 -8.98 7.02 -13.13
CA LEU A 67 -9.58 6.04 -14.06
C LEU A 67 -11.03 5.73 -13.68
N GLN A 68 -11.94 5.78 -14.66
CA GLN A 68 -13.40 5.71 -14.50
C GLN A 68 -13.87 4.55 -13.63
N ARG A 69 -13.27 3.36 -13.75
CA ARG A 69 -13.66 2.20 -12.92
C ARG A 69 -13.47 2.45 -11.42
N ALA A 70 -12.42 3.17 -11.03
CA ALA A 70 -12.14 3.53 -9.64
C ALA A 70 -13.00 4.74 -9.23
N ALA A 71 -12.99 5.82 -10.02
CA ALA A 71 -13.78 7.03 -9.77
C ALA A 71 -15.28 6.74 -9.62
N LYS A 72 -15.86 5.88 -10.49
CA LYS A 72 -17.27 5.46 -10.37
C LYS A 72 -17.53 4.60 -9.13
N THR A 73 -16.57 3.78 -8.72
CA THR A 73 -16.69 2.98 -7.48
C THR A 73 -16.67 3.89 -6.25
N ALA A 74 -15.76 4.86 -6.21
CA ALA A 74 -15.72 5.93 -5.21
C ALA A 74 -17.03 6.73 -5.18
N GLY A 75 -17.59 7.07 -6.36
CA GLY A 75 -18.91 7.68 -6.51
C GLY A 75 -20.02 6.91 -5.81
N LYS A 76 -20.04 5.58 -5.92
CA LYS A 76 -21.03 4.73 -5.24
C LYS A 76 -20.85 4.65 -3.73
N ILE A 77 -19.62 4.72 -3.25
CA ILE A 77 -19.34 4.83 -1.81
C ILE A 77 -19.89 6.17 -1.30
N ARG A 78 -19.56 7.28 -1.97
CA ARG A 78 -20.04 8.63 -1.61
C ARG A 78 -21.56 8.75 -1.64
N GLU A 79 -22.21 8.24 -2.70
CA GLU A 79 -23.67 8.26 -2.84
C GLU A 79 -24.36 7.55 -1.68
N ALA A 80 -23.85 6.40 -1.25
CA ALA A 80 -24.43 5.66 -0.13
C ALA A 80 -24.35 6.42 1.20
N GLN A 81 -23.32 7.25 1.39
CA GLN A 81 -23.12 8.08 2.57
C GLN A 81 -24.03 9.31 2.61
N SER A 82 -24.62 9.69 1.48
CA SER A 82 -25.54 10.82 1.40
C SER A 82 -26.85 10.49 2.12
N ILE A 83 -27.27 11.40 3.01
CA ILE A 83 -28.58 11.35 3.68
C ILE A 83 -29.41 12.47 3.07
N PRO A 84 -30.62 12.18 2.54
CA PRO A 84 -31.51 13.23 2.08
C PRO A 84 -31.83 14.19 3.25
N PRO A 85 -31.94 15.50 3.01
CA PRO A 85 -32.41 16.41 4.04
C PRO A 85 -33.81 15.97 4.51
N THR A 86 -33.92 15.68 5.79
CA THR A 86 -35.20 15.54 6.50
C THR A 86 -35.53 16.86 7.18
N ASP A 87 -36.81 17.14 7.44
CA ASP A 87 -37.27 18.41 8.04
C ASP A 87 -36.56 18.80 9.37
N ASP A 88 -35.95 17.83 10.07
CA ASP A 88 -35.41 18.01 11.43
C ASP A 88 -33.86 18.08 11.54
N GLY A 89 -33.09 18.26 10.45
CA GLY A 89 -31.64 18.42 10.60
C GLY A 89 -30.85 18.79 9.34
N PRO A 90 -29.66 19.39 9.51
CA PRO A 90 -28.80 19.74 8.37
C PRO A 90 -28.38 18.47 7.62
N ALA A 91 -28.32 18.57 6.28
CA ALA A 91 -27.80 17.50 5.44
C ALA A 91 -26.37 17.13 5.89
N LYS A 92 -26.09 15.84 6.08
CA LYS A 92 -24.75 15.37 6.43
C LYS A 92 -23.80 15.68 5.28
N THR A 93 -22.77 16.48 5.54
CA THR A 93 -21.72 16.78 4.57
C THR A 93 -20.96 15.50 4.28
N VAL A 94 -20.99 15.06 3.02
CA VAL A 94 -20.21 13.91 2.54
C VAL A 94 -18.97 14.47 1.84
N PRO A 95 -17.76 13.95 2.11
CA PRO A 95 -16.55 14.47 1.47
C PRO A 95 -16.60 14.32 -0.04
N ASP A 96 -15.97 15.27 -0.72
CA ASP A 96 -15.74 15.16 -2.16
C ASP A 96 -14.66 14.11 -2.47
N ILE A 97 -14.73 13.60 -3.71
CA ILE A 97 -13.80 12.59 -4.19
C ILE A 97 -12.56 13.33 -4.71
N VAL A 98 -11.41 13.04 -4.12
CA VAL A 98 -10.12 13.54 -4.60
C VAL A 98 -9.56 12.52 -5.59
N GLU A 99 -9.70 12.82 -6.87
CA GLU A 99 -9.22 11.96 -7.97
C GLU A 99 -7.75 12.25 -8.30
N LEU A 100 -6.90 11.23 -8.17
CA LEU A 100 -5.44 11.36 -8.24
C LEU A 100 -4.83 10.44 -9.30
N PRO A 101 -4.03 10.97 -10.24
CA PRO A 101 -3.27 10.16 -11.19
C PRO A 101 -2.31 9.18 -10.52
N VAL A 102 -1.69 9.56 -9.41
CA VAL A 102 -0.73 8.71 -8.67
C VAL A 102 -1.34 7.39 -8.19
N LEU A 103 -2.67 7.32 -8.05
CA LEU A 103 -3.41 6.12 -7.63
C LEU A 103 -3.77 5.17 -8.78
N MET A 104 -3.39 5.47 -10.03
CA MET A 104 -3.76 4.63 -11.18
C MET A 104 -3.10 3.25 -11.15
N GLU A 105 -3.69 2.30 -11.89
CA GLU A 105 -3.10 0.96 -12.04
C GLU A 105 -1.75 1.04 -12.76
N GLN A 106 -0.94 -0.01 -12.62
CA GLN A 106 0.27 -0.14 -13.42
C GLN A 106 -0.01 0.09 -14.91
N ASP A 107 0.76 0.97 -15.52
CA ASP A 107 0.74 1.17 -16.97
C ASP A 107 1.46 -0.01 -17.64
N PHE A 108 0.76 -0.74 -18.51
CA PHE A 108 1.36 -1.85 -19.26
C PHE A 108 1.87 -1.43 -20.64
N GLY A 109 1.85 -0.14 -20.95
CA GLY A 109 2.31 0.42 -22.21
C GLY A 109 1.67 -0.28 -23.41
N SER A 110 2.49 -0.70 -24.37
CA SER A 110 2.03 -1.39 -25.58
C SER A 110 1.44 -2.79 -25.35
N MET A 111 1.39 -3.29 -24.11
CA MET A 111 0.76 -4.58 -23.75
C MET A 111 -0.69 -4.47 -23.31
N GLU A 112 -1.23 -3.26 -23.12
CA GLU A 112 -2.60 -3.08 -22.67
C GLU A 112 -3.63 -3.60 -23.68
N GLY A 113 -4.68 -4.26 -23.19
CA GLY A 113 -5.73 -4.81 -24.05
C GLY A 113 -5.36 -6.11 -24.78
N LYS A 114 -4.09 -6.56 -24.75
CA LYS A 114 -3.65 -7.82 -25.37
C LYS A 114 -3.93 -9.01 -24.44
N LYS A 115 -4.36 -10.15 -25.01
CA LYS A 115 -4.53 -11.42 -24.28
C LYS A 115 -3.16 -12.03 -23.97
N PHE A 116 -3.01 -12.67 -22.82
CA PHE A 116 -1.72 -13.23 -22.38
C PHE A 116 -1.14 -14.27 -23.35
N HIS A 117 -1.98 -15.01 -24.08
CA HIS A 117 -1.57 -16.02 -25.08
C HIS A 117 -0.80 -15.48 -26.29
N HIS A 118 -0.70 -14.15 -26.47
CA HIS A 118 0.27 -13.57 -27.40
C HIS A 118 1.71 -13.58 -26.86
N ARG A 119 1.94 -14.05 -25.63
CA ARG A 119 3.25 -14.48 -25.13
C ARG A 119 3.41 -15.99 -25.41
N LEU A 120 4.27 -16.33 -26.37
CA LEU A 120 4.91 -17.64 -26.67
C LEU A 120 4.37 -18.44 -27.88
N PRO A 121 5.32 -19.13 -28.54
CA PRO A 121 5.49 -20.55 -28.23
C PRO A 121 6.87 -20.87 -27.63
N GLU A 122 6.85 -21.91 -26.79
CA GLU A 122 8.00 -22.61 -26.23
C GLU A 122 9.15 -22.80 -27.24
N SER A 123 10.26 -22.11 -27.02
CA SER A 123 11.56 -22.65 -27.40
C SER A 123 12.15 -23.35 -26.19
N LYS A 124 12.27 -24.67 -26.28
CA LYS A 124 12.98 -25.53 -25.34
C LYS A 124 14.49 -25.23 -25.39
N THR A 125 14.92 -24.11 -24.82
CA THR A 125 16.34 -23.88 -24.53
C THR A 125 16.48 -23.20 -23.18
N SER A 126 17.03 -23.94 -22.23
CA SER A 126 17.44 -23.44 -20.92
C SER A 126 18.51 -22.37 -21.11
N GLY A 127 18.15 -21.11 -20.89
CA GLY A 127 19.10 -20.01 -20.90
C GLY A 127 18.44 -18.72 -20.42
N LYS A 128 18.86 -18.23 -19.25
CA LYS A 128 18.67 -16.82 -18.83
C LYS A 128 19.23 -15.96 -19.96
N HIS A 129 18.41 -15.30 -20.78
CA HIS A 129 18.71 -14.03 -21.49
C HIS A 129 17.80 -13.69 -22.70
N HIS A 130 16.60 -14.27 -22.89
CA HIS A 130 15.80 -13.99 -24.11
C HIS A 130 14.45 -13.27 -23.97
N ASP A 131 14.13 -12.65 -22.83
CA ASP A 131 12.80 -12.03 -22.62
C ASP A 131 12.77 -10.49 -22.78
N ARG A 132 13.80 -9.89 -23.39
CA ARG A 132 13.99 -8.42 -23.41
C ARG A 132 14.17 -7.76 -24.77
N GLN A 133 14.20 -8.50 -25.87
CA GLN A 133 14.83 -7.99 -27.09
C GLN A 133 13.95 -7.83 -28.32
N GLU A 134 12.80 -8.51 -28.44
CA GLU A 134 12.12 -8.58 -29.74
C GLU A 134 11.27 -7.34 -30.12
N ASP A 135 10.81 -6.52 -29.16
CA ASP A 135 9.91 -5.37 -29.45
C ASP A 135 10.48 -3.97 -29.13
N LYS A 136 11.68 -3.86 -28.55
CA LYS A 136 12.27 -2.56 -28.14
C LYS A 136 12.67 -1.65 -29.32
N GLY A 137 12.71 -2.19 -30.54
CA GLY A 137 13.17 -1.48 -31.74
C GLY A 137 12.06 -0.86 -32.58
N THR A 138 10.79 -1.06 -32.24
CA THR A 138 9.66 -0.55 -33.03
C THR A 138 9.33 0.88 -32.60
N GLU A 139 9.32 1.82 -33.56
CA GLU A 139 8.87 3.20 -33.31
C GLU A 139 7.49 3.20 -32.64
N GLY A 140 7.38 3.81 -31.46
CA GLY A 140 6.13 3.90 -30.69
C GLY A 140 5.89 2.79 -29.66
N PHE A 141 6.84 1.89 -29.41
CA PHE A 141 6.74 0.95 -28.28
C PHE A 141 6.87 1.70 -26.93
N VAL A 142 5.88 1.52 -26.06
CA VAL A 142 5.87 2.04 -24.69
C VAL A 142 6.10 0.88 -23.73
N GLU A 143 7.14 0.99 -22.91
CA GLU A 143 7.49 -0.02 -21.92
C GLU A 143 6.46 -0.08 -20.77
N VAL A 144 6.33 -1.26 -20.17
CA VAL A 144 5.57 -1.45 -18.93
C VAL A 144 6.21 -0.63 -17.81
N GLU A 145 5.39 0.05 -17.00
CA GLU A 145 5.85 0.78 -15.83
C GLU A 145 6.65 -0.13 -14.89
N SER A 146 7.82 0.34 -14.48
CA SER A 146 8.67 -0.38 -13.53
C SER A 146 8.06 -0.41 -12.13
N LYS A 147 8.45 -1.43 -11.34
CA LYS A 147 8.08 -1.52 -9.93
C LYS A 147 8.55 -0.31 -9.12
N ASP A 148 9.71 0.25 -9.47
CA ASP A 148 10.28 1.41 -8.78
C ASP A 148 9.47 2.68 -9.07
N ASN A 149 9.00 2.86 -10.30
CA ASN A 149 8.13 3.99 -10.65
C ASN A 149 6.79 3.89 -9.91
N MET A 150 6.17 2.71 -9.89
CA MET A 150 4.93 2.48 -9.15
C MET A 150 5.13 2.67 -7.63
N ALA A 151 6.27 2.24 -7.08
CA ALA A 151 6.63 2.48 -5.68
C ALA A 151 6.79 3.97 -5.37
N ARG A 152 7.44 4.74 -6.25
CA ARG A 152 7.55 6.20 -6.13
C ARG A 152 6.18 6.89 -6.14
N ARG A 153 5.26 6.47 -7.04
CA ARG A 153 3.89 7.00 -7.04
C ARG A 153 3.15 6.71 -5.73
N ALA A 154 3.28 5.49 -5.21
CA ALA A 154 2.71 5.15 -3.91
C ALA A 154 3.34 5.96 -2.77
N ASP A 155 4.65 6.22 -2.82
CA ASP A 155 5.32 7.08 -1.85
C ASP A 155 4.80 8.52 -1.92
N THR A 156 4.74 9.12 -3.11
CA THR A 156 4.15 10.47 -3.33
C THR A 156 2.75 10.56 -2.74
N PHE A 157 1.88 9.58 -3.04
CA PHE A 157 0.52 9.57 -2.48
C PHE A 157 0.53 9.52 -0.95
N LEU A 158 1.39 8.69 -0.35
CA LEU A 158 1.49 8.60 1.10
C LEU A 158 2.03 9.89 1.72
N ASP A 159 3.08 10.47 1.15
CA ASP A 159 3.70 11.71 1.65
C ASP A 159 2.77 12.92 1.55
N GLU A 160 2.06 13.07 0.44
CA GLU A 160 1.24 14.26 0.17
C GLU A 160 -0.17 14.20 0.76
N HIS A 161 -0.74 13.00 0.94
CA HIS A 161 -2.16 12.86 1.30
C HIS A 161 -2.42 12.07 2.58
N ILE A 162 -1.58 11.09 2.92
CA ILE A 162 -1.85 10.20 4.06
C ILE A 162 -1.08 10.62 5.31
N LEU A 163 0.23 10.87 5.19
CA LEU A 163 1.06 11.29 6.31
C LEU A 163 0.59 12.58 7.01
N PRO A 164 0.09 13.62 6.31
CA PRO A 164 -0.43 14.81 6.97
C PRO A 164 -1.57 14.50 7.96
N LEU A 165 -2.35 13.45 7.72
CA LEU A 165 -3.48 13.04 8.56
C LEU A 165 -3.05 12.40 9.89
N PHE A 166 -1.79 12.00 10.06
CA PHE A 166 -1.28 11.42 11.31
C PHE A 166 -0.81 12.48 12.32
N GLY A 167 -0.51 13.70 11.85
CA GLY A 167 0.05 14.78 12.67
C GLY A 167 -1.00 15.70 13.30
N GLU A 168 -2.19 15.76 12.72
CA GLU A 168 -3.23 16.70 13.13
C GLU A 168 -4.21 16.02 14.08
N ALA A 169 -4.27 16.50 15.33
CA ALA A 169 -5.46 16.31 16.15
C ALA A 169 -6.57 17.16 15.52
N SER A 170 -7.24 16.63 14.50
CA SER A 170 -8.29 17.33 13.79
C SER A 170 -9.41 17.70 14.76
N LYS A 171 -9.80 18.99 14.76
CA LYS A 171 -10.95 19.49 15.54
C LYS A 171 -12.27 18.80 15.17
N ASP A 172 -12.30 18.17 14.00
CA ASP A 172 -13.47 17.54 13.37
C ASP A 172 -13.56 16.02 13.62
N GLY A 173 -12.71 15.46 14.50
CA GLY A 173 -12.75 14.05 14.90
C GLY A 173 -11.66 13.18 14.26
N GLU A 174 -11.79 11.86 14.47
CA GLU A 174 -10.82 10.86 13.99
C GLU A 174 -10.91 10.67 12.46
N PRO A 175 -9.79 10.75 11.72
CA PRO A 175 -9.81 10.56 10.27
C PRO A 175 -10.23 9.14 9.87
N VAL A 176 -11.33 9.03 9.11
CA VAL A 176 -11.73 7.81 8.40
C VAL A 176 -11.49 7.99 6.90
N VAL A 177 -10.56 7.23 6.33
CA VAL A 177 -10.07 7.42 4.97
C VAL A 177 -10.45 6.24 4.06
N ALA A 178 -11.04 6.53 2.91
CA ALA A 178 -11.24 5.57 1.82
C ALA A 178 -10.25 5.81 0.68
N ILE A 179 -9.60 4.74 0.20
CA ILE A 179 -8.70 4.77 -0.96
C ILE A 179 -9.21 3.77 -1.99
N VAL A 180 -9.69 4.26 -3.14
CA VAL A 180 -10.25 3.44 -4.21
C VAL A 180 -9.28 3.40 -5.39
N SER A 181 -8.60 2.26 -5.58
CA SER A 181 -7.58 2.06 -6.60
C SER A 181 -7.70 0.66 -7.22
N HIS A 182 -6.59 0.04 -7.61
CA HIS A 182 -6.49 -1.16 -8.44
C HIS A 182 -5.58 -2.21 -7.81
N GLY A 183 -5.69 -3.46 -8.23
CA GLY A 183 -5.11 -4.58 -7.48
C GLY A 183 -3.59 -4.54 -7.35
N ILE A 184 -2.86 -4.23 -8.42
CA ILE A 184 -1.39 -4.20 -8.35
C ILE A 184 -0.93 -2.97 -7.58
N PHE A 185 -1.52 -1.81 -7.89
CA PHE A 185 -1.20 -0.59 -7.20
C PHE A 185 -1.48 -0.70 -5.69
N LEU A 186 -2.62 -1.23 -5.27
CA LEU A 186 -2.97 -1.44 -3.86
C LEU A 186 -2.00 -2.40 -3.15
N SER A 187 -1.51 -3.42 -3.85
CA SER A 187 -0.48 -4.32 -3.32
C SER A 187 0.85 -3.59 -3.09
N THR A 188 1.21 -2.70 -4.02
CA THR A 188 2.40 -1.85 -3.90
C THR A 188 2.23 -0.82 -2.79
N LEU A 189 1.08 -0.15 -2.72
CA LEU A 189 0.73 0.81 -1.68
C LEU A 189 0.81 0.17 -0.29
N TRP A 190 0.26 -1.03 -0.10
CA TRP A 190 0.41 -1.78 1.14
C TRP A 190 1.89 -2.03 1.50
N THR A 191 2.69 -2.44 0.53
CA THR A 191 4.13 -2.64 0.73
C THR A 191 4.81 -1.34 1.16
N ARG A 192 4.44 -0.19 0.58
CA ARG A 192 4.98 1.12 0.96
C ARG A 192 4.50 1.57 2.35
N ILE A 193 3.24 1.33 2.71
CA ILE A 193 2.72 1.57 4.07
C ILE A 193 3.53 0.77 5.09
N LEU A 194 3.73 -0.53 4.85
CA LEU A 194 4.50 -1.39 5.74
C LEU A 194 5.94 -0.91 5.98
N LEU A 195 6.59 -0.32 4.96
CA LEU A 195 7.94 0.22 5.09
C LEU A 195 8.00 1.51 5.91
N ARG A 196 6.88 2.22 6.03
CA ARG A 196 6.78 3.45 6.84
C ARG A 196 6.41 3.17 8.28
N LEU A 197 5.88 1.99 8.59
CA LEU A 197 5.47 1.61 9.94
C LEU A 197 6.64 1.11 10.79
N PRO A 198 6.63 1.35 12.11
CA PRO A 198 7.65 0.80 13.01
C PRO A 198 7.70 -0.73 12.94
N SER A 199 8.89 -1.30 13.17
CA SER A 199 9.03 -2.76 13.25
C SER A 199 8.11 -3.34 14.34
N LYS A 200 7.42 -4.45 14.02
CA LYS A 200 6.48 -5.14 14.93
C LYS A 200 5.28 -4.30 15.41
N SER A 201 4.99 -3.17 14.78
CA SER A 201 3.81 -2.34 15.09
C SER A 201 2.51 -2.81 14.42
N VAL A 202 2.61 -3.78 13.50
CA VAL A 202 1.47 -4.27 12.72
C VAL A 202 1.01 -5.62 13.26
N VAL A 203 -0.26 -5.69 13.64
CA VAL A 203 -0.91 -6.89 14.15
C VAL A 203 -2.15 -7.22 13.32
N LEU A 204 -2.54 -8.50 13.33
CA LEU A 204 -3.82 -8.94 12.79
C LEU A 204 -4.88 -8.87 13.89
N SER A 205 -6.13 -8.58 13.56
CA SER A 205 -7.25 -8.77 14.49
C SER A 205 -7.34 -10.24 14.95
N PRO A 206 -7.88 -10.53 16.16
CA PRO A 206 -7.97 -11.90 16.68
C PRO A 206 -8.60 -12.88 15.68
N GLN A 207 -9.66 -12.46 15.00
CA GLN A 207 -10.37 -13.25 14.00
C GLN A 207 -9.47 -13.62 12.80
N LEU A 208 -8.55 -12.74 12.41
CA LEU A 208 -7.60 -13.01 11.32
C LEU A 208 -6.38 -13.84 11.78
N GLN A 209 -6.00 -13.78 13.06
CA GLN A 209 -4.91 -14.58 13.61
C GLN A 209 -5.24 -16.08 13.60
N GLU A 210 -6.51 -16.42 13.90
CA GLU A 210 -7.02 -17.80 13.87
C GLU A 210 -7.01 -18.41 12.46
N MET A 211 -7.19 -17.57 11.44
CA MET A 211 -7.16 -17.95 10.03
C MET A 211 -5.71 -17.95 9.52
N ALA A 212 -4.91 -18.93 9.96
CA ALA A 212 -3.49 -19.07 9.65
C ALA A 212 -3.08 -18.52 8.27
N ARG A 213 -2.28 -17.44 8.26
CA ARG A 213 -1.80 -16.78 7.03
C ARG A 213 -0.30 -16.48 7.12
N PRO A 214 0.50 -16.88 6.12
CA PRO A 214 1.92 -16.56 6.09
C PRO A 214 2.17 -15.17 5.47
N SER A 215 3.04 -14.41 6.15
CA SER A 215 3.66 -13.13 5.77
C SER A 215 2.75 -11.89 5.61
N LEU A 216 2.95 -10.89 6.47
CA LEU A 216 2.36 -9.55 6.32
C LEU A 216 2.76 -8.85 5.02
N LYS A 217 3.93 -9.21 4.46
CA LYS A 217 4.42 -8.67 3.19
C LYS A 217 3.54 -9.05 1.99
N HIS A 218 2.73 -10.10 2.11
CA HIS A 218 1.93 -10.60 1.00
C HIS A 218 0.52 -11.00 1.45
N LEU A 219 -0.38 -10.02 1.50
CA LEU A 219 -1.78 -10.23 1.93
C LEU A 219 -2.65 -11.02 0.93
N GLY A 220 -2.08 -11.41 -0.22
CA GLY A 220 -2.77 -12.14 -1.29
C GLY A 220 -3.36 -11.23 -2.36
N GLY A 221 -4.15 -11.81 -3.26
CA GLY A 221 -4.76 -11.09 -4.39
C GLY A 221 -5.99 -10.27 -4.01
N TRP A 222 -6.22 -9.19 -4.74
CA TRP A 222 -7.38 -8.33 -4.61
C TRP A 222 -8.53 -8.81 -5.49
N SER A 223 -9.71 -8.99 -4.90
CA SER A 223 -10.94 -9.19 -5.67
C SER A 223 -11.54 -7.84 -6.06
N ASN A 224 -12.32 -7.78 -7.14
CA ASN A 224 -13.07 -6.57 -7.48
C ASN A 224 -13.94 -6.15 -6.29
N THR A 225 -13.82 -4.89 -5.88
CA THR A 225 -14.47 -4.31 -4.68
C THR A 225 -14.14 -5.01 -3.35
N GLY A 226 -13.16 -5.91 -3.33
CA GLY A 226 -12.61 -6.44 -2.10
C GLY A 226 -11.79 -5.37 -1.38
N PHE A 227 -11.89 -5.30 -0.05
CA PHE A 227 -11.25 -4.23 0.72
C PHE A 227 -10.26 -4.76 1.77
N LEU A 228 -9.24 -3.96 2.05
CA LEU A 228 -8.35 -4.08 3.19
C LEU A 228 -8.78 -3.01 4.20
N GLU A 229 -8.93 -3.41 5.45
CA GLU A 229 -9.29 -2.50 6.53
C GLU A 229 -8.14 -2.44 7.52
N LEU A 230 -7.66 -1.22 7.76
CA LEU A 230 -6.55 -0.90 8.65
C LEU A 230 -7.05 0.07 9.72
N PHE A 231 -6.74 -0.21 10.97
CA PHE A 231 -6.97 0.68 12.09
C PHE A 231 -5.62 1.13 12.63
N PHE A 232 -5.42 2.44 12.75
CA PHE A 232 -4.18 3.04 13.26
C PHE A 232 -4.46 3.63 14.64
N GLU A 233 -3.65 3.26 15.62
CA GLU A 233 -3.80 3.73 16.99
C GLU A 233 -2.51 4.37 17.48
N ARG A 234 -2.60 5.48 18.20
CA ARG A 234 -1.44 6.11 18.81
C ARG A 234 -0.99 5.30 20.02
N THR A 235 0.22 4.76 19.96
CA THR A 235 0.85 4.11 21.10
C THR A 235 1.33 5.19 22.06
N GLU A 236 0.68 5.33 23.22
CA GLU A 236 1.24 6.16 24.28
C GLU A 236 2.60 5.59 24.70
N VAL A 237 3.65 6.40 24.55
CA VAL A 237 4.93 6.09 25.18
C VAL A 237 4.69 6.24 26.67
N LYS A 238 4.50 5.14 27.40
CA LYS A 238 4.64 5.16 28.85
C LYS A 238 6.05 5.68 29.12
N ASN A 239 6.15 6.92 29.60
CA ASN A 239 7.35 7.40 30.28
C ASN A 239 7.51 6.47 31.50
N GLU A 240 8.21 5.35 31.34
CA GLU A 240 8.76 4.67 32.49
C GLU A 240 9.71 5.66 33.14
N GLY A 241 9.32 6.09 34.34
CA GLY A 241 9.92 7.21 35.04
C GLY A 241 11.43 7.06 35.09
N ILE A 242 12.10 8.16 34.76
CA ILE A 242 13.47 8.40 35.17
C ILE A 242 13.50 8.17 36.69
N ILE A 243 14.07 7.06 37.13
CA ILE A 243 14.38 6.82 38.53
C ILE A 243 15.45 7.87 38.90
N PRO A 244 15.19 8.82 39.81
CA PRO A 244 16.26 9.66 40.34
C PRO A 244 16.97 8.84 41.42
N HIS A 245 17.91 7.98 41.01
CA HIS A 245 18.77 7.26 41.95
C HIS A 245 20.14 7.92 42.00
N LEU A 246 20.27 8.99 42.79
CA LEU A 246 21.58 9.42 43.33
C LEU A 246 21.38 10.11 44.69
N THR A 247 21.27 9.29 45.73
CA THR A 247 21.65 9.68 47.09
C THR A 247 23.13 9.32 47.27
N PRO A 248 24.01 10.23 47.73
CA PRO A 248 25.43 9.96 47.84
C PRO A 248 25.73 9.18 49.14
N ALA A 249 26.53 8.11 49.02
CA ALA A 249 27.15 7.43 50.16
C ALA A 249 28.56 8.02 50.40
N PRO A 250 29.04 8.02 51.66
CA PRO A 250 30.10 8.93 52.12
C PRO A 250 31.51 8.46 51.76
N GLU A 251 32.37 9.45 51.58
CA GLU A 251 33.80 9.37 51.32
C GLU A 251 34.55 8.70 52.48
N PHE A 252 35.43 7.76 52.16
CA PHE A 252 36.56 7.38 53.01
C PHE A 252 37.86 7.74 52.29
N SER A 253 38.58 8.65 52.96
CA SER A 253 39.90 9.16 52.64
C SER A 253 41.00 8.20 53.10
N GLN A 254 42.07 8.09 52.31
CA GLN A 254 43.51 8.00 52.69
C GLN A 254 44.35 7.62 51.43
N SER A 255 45.10 8.54 50.79
CA SER A 255 46.50 8.97 51.04
C SER A 255 47.56 8.19 50.21
N PRO A 256 48.81 8.67 50.00
CA PRO A 256 49.29 9.09 48.68
C PRO A 256 50.68 8.52 48.28
N ALA A 257 51.06 8.64 47.01
CA ALA A 257 52.47 8.74 46.61
C ALA A 257 52.61 9.22 45.15
N GLU A 258 53.03 10.48 45.01
CA GLU A 258 53.87 10.97 43.91
C GLU A 258 55.15 10.08 43.81
N MET A 259 55.86 9.92 42.69
CA MET A 259 56.45 10.97 41.85
C MET A 259 57.29 10.31 40.72
N LEU A 260 57.75 11.14 39.76
CA LEU A 260 58.85 10.98 38.78
C LEU A 260 58.42 10.52 37.36
N ALA A 261 58.41 11.44 36.38
CA ALA A 261 59.55 11.91 35.54
C ALA A 261 59.98 10.87 34.49
N ALA A 262 60.45 11.16 33.29
CA ALA A 262 60.57 12.32 32.39
C ALA A 262 60.99 11.70 31.02
N ASP A 263 60.83 12.45 29.92
CA ASP A 263 61.75 12.53 28.77
C ASP A 263 62.08 11.27 27.92
N GLU A 264 62.35 11.27 26.61
CA GLU A 264 62.54 12.26 25.55
C GLU A 264 62.78 11.50 24.21
N VAL A 265 62.83 12.23 23.07
CA VAL A 265 63.63 11.98 21.83
C VAL A 265 63.19 10.87 20.83
N LEU A 266 63.37 10.95 19.50
CA LEU A 266 63.54 11.96 18.43
C LEU A 266 63.95 11.13 17.18
N ALA A 267 63.43 11.40 15.98
CA ALA A 267 64.20 11.28 14.73
C ALA A 267 63.43 11.95 13.57
N LYS A 268 64.19 12.56 12.67
CA LYS A 268 63.90 13.73 11.82
C LYS A 268 64.28 13.40 10.36
N VAL A 269 63.98 14.34 9.43
CA VAL A 269 64.65 14.59 8.11
C VAL A 269 63.94 13.89 6.93
N GLU A 270 63.58 14.46 5.76
CA GLU A 270 63.77 15.75 5.05
C GLU A 270 62.74 15.90 3.90
N LEU A 271 62.57 17.12 3.38
CA LEU A 271 61.85 17.51 2.14
C LEU A 271 62.86 17.79 1.00
N PRO A 272 62.46 17.75 -0.29
CA PRO A 272 62.18 19.02 -0.99
C PRO A 272 61.04 19.00 -2.04
N GLU A 273 60.75 20.20 -2.52
CA GLU A 273 59.63 20.75 -3.32
C GLU A 273 59.46 20.24 -4.77
N SER A 274 58.21 20.27 -5.31
CA SER A 274 57.76 21.27 -6.30
C SER A 274 56.47 20.87 -7.06
N ALA A 275 55.67 21.89 -7.40
CA ALA A 275 54.56 21.98 -8.38
C ALA A 275 53.08 21.74 -7.92
N THR A 276 52.51 22.80 -7.34
CA THR A 276 51.23 23.50 -7.72
C THR A 276 50.33 22.81 -8.78
N LYS A 277 49.01 22.60 -8.63
CA LYS A 277 47.88 23.47 -8.22
C LYS A 277 46.64 22.56 -8.03
N GLU A 278 45.86 22.68 -6.96
CA GLU A 278 44.40 22.52 -7.00
C GLU A 278 43.72 23.44 -5.98
N THR A 279 42.62 24.02 -6.43
CA THR A 279 41.90 25.17 -5.89
C THR A 279 40.59 24.68 -5.31
N THR A 280 40.36 25.00 -4.03
CA THR A 280 39.08 25.27 -3.32
C THR A 280 37.91 24.30 -3.42
N GLU A 281 37.57 23.76 -2.24
CA GLU A 281 36.25 23.82 -1.57
C GLU A 281 34.99 23.54 -2.41
N SER A 282 34.33 22.43 -2.10
CA SER A 282 33.05 22.47 -1.35
C SER A 282 32.51 21.06 -1.12
N SER A 283 32.43 20.70 0.16
CA SER A 283 31.78 19.51 0.66
C SER A 283 30.27 19.59 0.42
N VAL A 284 29.78 18.91 -0.61
CA VAL A 284 28.35 18.62 -0.76
C VAL A 284 28.03 17.40 0.09
N SER A 285 27.46 17.65 1.26
CA SER A 285 26.77 16.63 2.05
C SER A 285 25.60 16.09 1.23
N VAL A 286 25.69 14.82 0.87
CA VAL A 286 24.56 14.06 0.30
C VAL A 286 23.43 14.09 1.33
N PRO A 287 22.23 14.61 1.02
CA PRO A 287 21.13 14.54 1.96
C PRO A 287 20.73 13.06 2.10
N SER A 288 20.90 12.53 3.31
CA SER A 288 20.33 11.25 3.71
C SER A 288 18.83 11.30 3.44
N ASN A 289 18.33 10.42 2.56
CA ASN A 289 16.90 10.23 2.34
C ASN A 289 16.23 9.87 3.69
N SER A 290 15.69 10.88 4.38
CA SER A 290 14.81 10.69 5.52
C SER A 290 13.49 10.17 4.96
N THR A 291 13.34 8.85 4.88
CA THR A 291 12.02 8.27 4.70
C THR A 291 11.17 8.71 5.89
N SER A 292 10.21 9.60 5.64
CA SER A 292 9.23 10.05 6.63
C SER A 292 8.48 8.82 7.14
N HIS A 293 8.95 8.26 8.25
CA HIS A 293 8.29 7.13 8.88
C HIS A 293 6.91 7.61 9.33
N ILE A 294 5.88 6.77 9.12
CA ILE A 294 4.62 6.92 9.82
C ILE A 294 5.00 7.06 11.28
N THR A 295 4.68 8.25 11.79
CA THR A 295 4.95 8.84 13.08
C THR A 295 5.36 7.82 14.14
N ARG A 296 6.55 8.00 14.73
CA ARG A 296 6.95 7.28 15.94
C ARG A 296 5.77 7.29 16.94
N GLY A 297 5.43 6.12 17.48
CA GLY A 297 4.30 6.00 18.42
C GLY A 297 2.95 5.70 17.78
N TRP A 298 2.89 5.00 16.65
CA TRP A 298 1.65 4.43 16.11
C TRP A 298 1.76 2.91 15.95
N SER A 299 0.66 2.22 16.23
CA SER A 299 0.42 0.82 15.94
C SER A 299 -0.64 0.68 14.85
N THR A 300 -0.68 -0.46 14.18
CA THR A 300 -1.65 -0.75 13.14
C THR A 300 -2.26 -2.13 13.35
N THR A 301 -3.59 -2.20 13.38
CA THR A 301 -4.34 -3.45 13.36
C THR A 301 -4.96 -3.65 11.98
N ILE A 302 -4.65 -4.78 11.34
CA ILE A 302 -5.37 -5.21 10.13
C ILE A 302 -6.67 -5.87 10.59
N LEU A 303 -7.80 -5.26 10.26
CA LEU A 303 -9.14 -5.74 10.66
C LEU A 303 -9.73 -6.71 9.64
N LYS A 304 -9.49 -6.46 8.35
CA LYS A 304 -10.03 -7.26 7.24
C LYS A 304 -9.04 -7.33 6.09
N ILE A 305 -8.88 -8.50 5.46
CA ILE A 305 -8.07 -8.66 4.26
C ILE A 305 -8.93 -9.21 3.13
N ASN A 306 -9.05 -8.44 2.04
CA ASN A 306 -9.88 -8.77 0.88
C ASN A 306 -11.33 -9.13 1.29
N GLY A 307 -11.92 -8.28 2.15
CA GLY A 307 -13.29 -8.40 2.64
C GLY A 307 -14.29 -8.35 1.49
N LYS A 308 -15.27 -9.26 1.51
CA LYS A 308 -16.24 -9.47 0.42
C LYS A 308 -17.66 -9.71 0.93
N ASP A 309 -17.92 -9.32 2.17
CA ASP A 309 -19.18 -9.58 2.86
C ASP A 309 -20.37 -9.01 2.05
N HIS A 310 -20.19 -7.83 1.45
CA HIS A 310 -21.17 -7.17 0.56
C HIS A 310 -21.48 -7.92 -0.74
N LEU A 311 -20.63 -8.87 -1.14
CA LEU A 311 -20.80 -9.66 -2.35
C LEU A 311 -21.62 -10.93 -2.12
N GLN A 312 -21.99 -11.25 -0.86
CA GLN A 312 -22.77 -12.43 -0.57
C GLN A 312 -24.10 -12.42 -1.36
N GLY A 313 -24.35 -13.52 -2.06
CA GLY A 313 -25.55 -13.68 -2.90
C GLY A 313 -25.59 -12.83 -4.18
N LEU A 314 -24.56 -12.03 -4.49
CA LEU A 314 -24.50 -11.32 -5.78
C LEU A 314 -24.11 -12.30 -6.89
N LYS A 315 -24.98 -12.46 -7.88
CA LYS A 315 -24.71 -13.27 -9.08
C LYS A 315 -24.53 -12.38 -10.29
N ARG A 316 -23.60 -12.76 -11.16
CA ARG A 316 -23.44 -12.10 -12.47
C ARG A 316 -24.61 -12.46 -13.38
N THR A 317 -25.27 -11.43 -13.91
CA THR A 317 -26.32 -11.60 -14.92
C THR A 317 -25.75 -12.28 -16.16
N GLY A 318 -26.40 -13.36 -16.59
CA GLY A 318 -26.04 -14.14 -17.77
C GLY A 318 -26.27 -13.40 -19.09
N GLY A 319 -25.99 -14.07 -20.21
CA GLY A 319 -26.24 -13.53 -21.55
C GLY A 319 -25.37 -12.33 -21.94
N GLY A 320 -24.19 -12.17 -21.33
CA GLY A 320 -23.27 -11.06 -21.60
C GLY A 320 -23.61 -9.75 -20.86
N VAL A 321 -24.84 -9.59 -20.37
CA VAL A 321 -25.32 -8.35 -19.72
C VAL A 321 -24.46 -7.94 -18.54
N GLY A 322 -24.07 -8.87 -17.67
CA GLY A 322 -23.22 -8.58 -16.50
C GLY A 322 -21.79 -8.15 -16.86
N SER A 323 -21.31 -8.52 -18.05
CA SER A 323 -19.97 -8.21 -18.55
C SER A 323 -19.95 -6.99 -19.49
N SER A 324 -21.11 -6.55 -19.98
CA SER A 324 -21.25 -5.33 -20.77
C SER A 324 -20.95 -4.08 -19.95
N ARG A 325 -20.44 -3.04 -20.62
CA ARG A 325 -20.24 -1.70 -20.06
C ARG A 325 -21.55 -1.21 -19.43
N HIS A 326 -21.46 -0.70 -18.21
CA HIS A 326 -22.57 -0.05 -17.55
C HIS A 326 -22.89 1.27 -18.25
N ASP A 327 -24.17 1.45 -18.58
CA ASP A 327 -24.71 2.63 -19.23
C ASP A 327 -25.76 3.26 -18.31
N THR A 328 -25.51 4.50 -17.90
CA THR A 328 -26.40 5.24 -16.99
C THR A 328 -27.75 5.59 -17.61
N SER A 329 -27.88 5.52 -18.94
CA SER A 329 -29.16 5.73 -19.63
C SER A 329 -30.09 4.51 -19.54
N GLN A 330 -29.58 3.34 -19.16
CA GLN A 330 -30.40 2.13 -19.01
C GLN A 330 -31.36 2.27 -17.84
N ARG A 331 -32.67 2.16 -18.14
CA ARG A 331 -33.73 2.19 -17.12
C ARG A 331 -33.92 0.81 -16.49
N ARG A 332 -34.29 0.79 -15.22
CA ARG A 332 -34.64 -0.47 -14.54
C ARG A 332 -35.91 -1.06 -15.15
N ILE A 333 -36.01 -2.39 -15.14
CA ILE A 333 -37.19 -3.11 -15.65
C ILE A 333 -38.48 -2.62 -14.96
N GLU A 334 -38.40 -2.26 -13.67
CA GLU A 334 -39.54 -1.73 -12.92
C GLU A 334 -40.09 -0.42 -13.49
N THR A 335 -39.28 0.36 -14.22
CA THR A 335 -39.73 1.58 -14.89
C THR A 335 -40.64 1.29 -16.09
N PHE A 336 -40.56 0.08 -16.66
CA PHE A 336 -41.44 -0.35 -17.75
C PHE A 336 -42.75 -0.95 -17.25
N PHE A 337 -42.81 -1.39 -15.99
CA PHE A 337 -44.03 -1.90 -15.36
C PHE A 337 -44.72 -0.76 -14.58
N LYS A 338 -45.82 -0.23 -15.13
CA LYS A 338 -46.67 0.71 -14.39
C LYS A 338 -47.17 0.04 -13.11
N ARG A 339 -46.96 0.66 -11.94
CA ARG A 339 -47.58 0.22 -10.68
C ARG A 339 -49.09 0.16 -10.89
N ARG A 340 -49.67 -1.03 -10.73
CA ARG A 340 -51.12 -1.24 -10.77
C ARG A 340 -51.71 -0.40 -9.63
N LYS A 341 -52.62 0.54 -9.93
CA LYS A 341 -53.42 1.21 -8.90
C LYS A 341 -54.17 0.10 -8.15
N VAL A 342 -53.86 -0.06 -6.88
CA VAL A 342 -54.73 -0.80 -5.97
C VAL A 342 -55.83 0.19 -5.61
N GLU A 343 -57.04 -0.07 -6.12
CA GLU A 343 -58.27 0.59 -5.66
C GLU A 343 -58.73 -0.03 -4.34
#